data_AF-A0A356EMR2-F1
#
_entry.id   AF-A0A356EMR2-F1
#
_cell.length_a   1.000
_cell.length_b   1.000
_cell.length_c   1.000
_cell.angle_alpha   90.00
_cell.angle_beta   90.00
_cell.angle_gamma   90.00
#
_symmetry.space_group_name_H-M   'P 1'
#
loop_
_entity.id
_entity.type
_entity.pdbx_description
1 polymer ?
#
loop_
_entity_poly.entity_id
_entity_poly.type
_entity_poly.pdbx_seq_one_letter_code
_entity_poly.pdbx_strand_id
1 'polypeptide(L)'
;MHRRIYAAWGEWTCGKLPTVFTIAETRGAKVIREMLGENYYRVLTSDRWTAYTWITRRQLCGAHLRRDSQAMIDRTDSRRCGHLSAAESQRLGTLTACCRARLDSSIAPSLLPTEAEAAAAR
;
A
#
# COMPACT_ATOMS: atom_id res chain seq x y z
N MET A 1 -22.52 13.43 -8.94
CA MET A 1 -22.65 12.40 -10.00
C MET A 1 -21.27 11.77 -10.19
N HIS A 2 -21.11 10.45 -10.15
CA HIS A 2 -19.78 9.81 -10.24
C HIS A 2 -19.66 9.04 -11.56
N ARG A 3 -18.66 9.38 -12.38
CA ARG A 3 -18.39 8.65 -13.63
C ARG A 3 -17.38 7.55 -13.34
N ARG A 4 -17.81 6.30 -13.42
CA ARG A 4 -16.90 5.15 -13.41
C ARG A 4 -16.20 5.09 -14.75
N ILE A 5 -14.88 5.12 -14.71
CA ILE A 5 -14.05 4.94 -15.90
C ILE A 5 -13.22 3.68 -15.66
N TYR A 6 -13.26 2.78 -16.62
CA TYR A 6 -12.50 1.55 -16.58
C TYR A 6 -11.16 1.83 -17.25
N ALA A 7 -10.05 1.59 -16.57
CA ALA A 7 -8.73 1.57 -17.21
C ALA A 7 -8.02 0.26 -16.90
N ALA A 8 -7.80 -0.52 -17.94
CA ALA A 8 -6.84 -1.61 -17.89
C ALA A 8 -5.44 -1.00 -17.89
N TRP A 9 -4.82 -0.90 -16.71
CA TRP A 9 -3.40 -0.57 -16.59
C TRP A 9 -2.64 -1.86 -16.34
N GLY A 10 -1.67 -2.13 -17.22
CA GLY A 10 -0.70 -3.19 -17.04
C GLY A 10 0.29 -2.86 -15.92
N GLU A 11 0.85 -3.93 -15.35
CA GLU A 11 2.12 -3.99 -14.62
C GLU A 11 2.16 -3.54 -13.15
N TRP A 12 1.09 -3.05 -12.52
CA TRP A 12 1.11 -2.69 -11.08
C TRP A 12 -0.05 -3.21 -10.23
N THR A 13 -1.03 -3.88 -10.84
CA THR A 13 -2.15 -4.45 -10.10
C THR A 13 -2.02 -5.95 -9.98
N CYS A 14 -2.15 -6.40 -8.73
CA CYS A 14 -1.95 -7.77 -8.32
C CYS A 14 -3.12 -8.71 -8.73
N GLY A 15 -3.64 -8.64 -9.96
CA GLY A 15 -4.77 -9.48 -10.37
C GLY A 15 -5.05 -9.45 -11.86
N LYS A 16 -5.67 -10.53 -12.36
CA LYS A 16 -6.25 -10.64 -13.72
C LYS A 16 -7.48 -9.73 -13.93
N LEU A 17 -7.89 -9.02 -12.87
CA LEU A 17 -9.06 -8.15 -12.90
C LEU A 17 -8.66 -6.75 -13.37
N PRO A 18 -9.51 -6.08 -14.17
CA PRO A 18 -9.26 -4.72 -14.59
C PRO A 18 -9.22 -3.79 -13.38
N THR A 19 -8.34 -2.79 -13.44
CA THR A 19 -8.34 -1.70 -12.47
C THR A 19 -9.47 -0.74 -12.82
N VAL A 20 -10.22 -0.32 -11.81
CA VAL A 20 -11.33 0.62 -11.99
C VAL A 20 -11.04 1.86 -11.19
N PHE A 21 -11.28 3.03 -11.79
CA PHE A 21 -11.21 4.30 -11.10
C PHE A 21 -12.53 5.05 -11.24
N THR A 22 -12.80 5.90 -10.27
CA THR A 22 -14.00 6.74 -10.26
C THR A 22 -13.57 8.17 -10.10
N ILE A 23 -13.99 9.02 -11.03
CA ILE A 23 -13.82 10.46 -10.89
C ILE A 23 -15.04 10.99 -10.16
N ALA A 24 -14.79 11.67 -9.05
CA ALA A 24 -15.80 12.18 -8.15
C ALA A 24 -15.48 13.64 -7.80
N GLU A 25 -16.52 14.46 -7.66
CA GLU A 25 -16.41 15.85 -7.21
C GLU A 25 -15.86 15.96 -5.78
N THR A 26 -16.03 14.91 -4.98
CA THR A 26 -15.50 14.84 -3.61
C THR A 26 -14.84 13.50 -3.35
N ARG A 27 -13.95 13.47 -2.35
CA ARG A 27 -13.28 12.27 -1.82
C ARG A 27 -13.86 11.82 -0.47
N GLY A 28 -15.12 12.15 -0.22
CA GLY A 28 -15.79 11.91 1.06
C GLY A 28 -16.18 10.45 1.27
N ALA A 29 -16.49 10.10 2.52
CA ALA A 29 -16.84 8.72 2.88
C ALA A 29 -18.10 8.21 2.15
N LYS A 30 -19.02 9.11 1.78
CA LYS A 30 -20.20 8.79 0.97
C LYS A 30 -19.81 8.16 -0.38
N VAL A 31 -18.89 8.80 -1.11
CA VAL A 31 -18.41 8.32 -2.41
C VAL A 31 -17.77 6.94 -2.28
N ILE A 32 -16.94 6.76 -1.25
CA ILE A 32 -16.25 5.49 -1.00
C ILE A 32 -17.24 4.36 -0.66
N ARG A 33 -18.28 4.66 0.14
CA ARG A 33 -19.36 3.71 0.45
C ARG A 33 -20.13 3.29 -0.79
N GLU A 34 -20.47 4.23 -1.66
CA GLU A 34 -21.15 3.94 -2.94
C GLU A 34 -20.24 3.12 -3.89
N MET A 35 -18.92 3.37 -3.86
CA MET A 35 -17.95 2.63 -4.67
C MET A 35 -17.72 1.19 -4.20
N LEU A 36 -17.53 0.99 -2.89
CA LEU A 36 -17.20 -0.31 -2.29
C LEU A 36 -18.45 -1.16 -1.96
N GLY A 37 -19.60 -0.51 -1.84
CA GLY A 37 -20.81 -1.08 -1.24
C GLY A 37 -20.84 -0.86 0.29
N GLU A 38 -22.04 -0.68 0.83
CA GLU A 38 -22.25 -0.39 2.26
C GLU A 38 -21.73 -1.50 3.18
N ASN A 39 -21.73 -2.74 2.70
CA ASN A 39 -21.35 -3.94 3.46
C ASN A 39 -19.99 -4.51 3.02
N TYR A 40 -19.00 -3.65 2.73
CA TYR A 40 -17.66 -4.11 2.35
C TYR A 40 -16.96 -4.83 3.52
N TYR A 41 -16.73 -6.13 3.38
CA TYR A 41 -16.22 -7.00 4.46
C TYR A 41 -14.80 -7.56 4.20
N ARG A 42 -14.22 -7.25 3.04
CA ARG A 42 -12.87 -7.70 2.65
C ARG A 42 -11.80 -6.79 3.24
N VAL A 43 -10.53 -7.18 3.10
CA VAL A 43 -9.41 -6.33 3.49
C VAL A 43 -9.25 -5.22 2.46
N LEU A 44 -9.34 -3.97 2.93
CA LEU A 44 -9.09 -2.79 2.11
C LEU A 44 -7.69 -2.25 2.40
N THR A 45 -6.88 -2.11 1.35
CA THR A 45 -5.63 -1.36 1.43
C THR A 45 -5.88 0.06 0.95
N SER A 46 -5.72 1.07 1.82
CA SER A 46 -5.95 2.48 1.47
C SER A 46 -4.93 3.41 2.12
N ASP A 47 -4.92 4.68 1.72
CA ASP A 47 -4.13 5.71 2.39
C ASP A 47 -4.63 5.98 3.82
N ARG A 48 -4.04 6.99 4.47
CA ARG A 48 -4.41 7.38 5.84
C ARG A 48 -5.68 8.23 5.93
N TRP A 49 -6.41 8.39 4.82
CA TRP A 49 -7.54 9.29 4.76
C TRP A 49 -8.68 8.85 5.69
N THR A 50 -9.28 9.83 6.38
CA THR A 50 -10.31 9.59 7.41
C THR A 50 -11.62 9.08 6.83
N ALA A 51 -11.86 9.27 5.53
CA ALA A 51 -13.08 8.76 4.91
C ALA A 51 -13.18 7.22 4.86
N TYR A 52 -12.09 6.51 5.19
CA TYR A 52 -12.04 5.05 5.32
C TYR A 52 -12.22 4.54 6.76
N THR A 53 -12.44 5.41 7.77
CA THR A 53 -12.48 5.00 9.19
C THR A 53 -13.62 4.03 9.53
N TRP A 54 -14.66 3.98 8.70
CA TRP A 54 -15.78 3.04 8.84
C TRP A 54 -15.44 1.60 8.40
N ILE A 55 -14.28 1.38 7.79
CA ILE A 55 -13.83 0.05 7.36
C ILE A 55 -13.08 -0.65 8.50
N THR A 56 -13.61 -1.79 8.94
CA THR A 56 -13.02 -2.56 10.06
C THR A 56 -11.71 -3.24 9.67
N ARG A 57 -11.61 -3.81 8.46
CA ARG A 57 -10.42 -4.56 7.99
C ARG A 57 -9.58 -3.70 7.05
N ARG A 58 -8.93 -2.67 7.59
CA ARG A 58 -8.13 -1.71 6.82
C ARG A 58 -6.63 -1.93 7.01
N GLN A 59 -5.90 -2.05 5.90
CA GLN A 59 -4.44 -2.00 5.84
C GLN A 59 -4.01 -0.64 5.25
N LEU A 60 -2.95 -0.05 5.77
CA LEU A 60 -2.38 1.16 5.18
C LEU A 60 -1.58 0.80 3.92
N CYS A 61 -1.74 1.61 2.88
CA CYS A 61 -1.05 1.44 1.62
C CYS A 61 0.45 1.58 1.83
N GLY A 62 1.18 0.52 1.49
CA GLY A 62 2.62 0.45 1.70
C GLY A 62 3.41 1.51 0.93
N ALA A 63 2.89 1.97 -0.22
CA ALA A 63 3.50 3.07 -0.97
C ALA A 63 3.50 4.40 -0.18
N HIS A 64 2.48 4.65 0.65
CA HIS A 64 2.45 5.82 1.53
C HIS A 64 3.41 5.65 2.70
N LEU A 65 3.41 4.48 3.35
CA LEU A 65 4.34 4.20 4.45
C LEU A 65 5.81 4.36 4.01
N ARG A 66 6.18 3.82 2.85
CA ARG A 66 7.53 3.99 2.30
C ARG A 66 7.90 5.45 2.06
N ARG A 67 6.97 6.24 1.53
CA ARG A 67 7.21 7.67 1.28
C ARG A 67 7.36 8.46 2.58
N ASP A 68 6.54 8.15 3.58
CA ASP A 68 6.62 8.79 4.89
C ASP A 68 7.96 8.44 5.57
N SER A 69 8.38 7.18 5.52
CA SER A 69 9.69 6.74 6.01
C SER A 69 10.85 7.44 5.29
N GLN A 70 10.80 7.51 3.96
CA GLN A 70 11.80 8.23 3.18
C GLN A 70 11.85 9.72 3.55
N ALA A 71 10.69 10.36 3.67
CA ALA A 71 10.62 11.76 4.08
C ALA A 71 11.16 12.00 5.49
N MET A 72 11.07 11.03 6.40
CA MET A 72 11.70 11.11 7.72
C MET A 72 13.22 10.98 7.65
N ILE A 73 13.75 10.11 6.79
CA ILE A 73 15.19 9.97 6.54
C ILE A 73 15.76 11.26 5.92
N ASP A 74 15.06 11.83 4.94
CA ASP A 74 15.51 13.01 4.18
C ASP A 74 15.52 14.28 5.05
N ARG A 75 14.69 14.34 6.11
CA ARG A 75 14.69 15.42 7.10
C ARG A 75 15.81 15.16 8.10
N THR A 76 17.00 15.69 7.84
CA THR A 76 18.23 15.57 8.64
C THR A 76 18.18 16.05 10.12
N ASP A 77 17.00 16.30 10.71
CA ASP A 77 16.83 16.57 12.15
C ASP A 77 16.47 15.29 12.91
N SER A 78 17.51 14.51 13.20
CA SER A 78 17.48 13.18 13.82
C SER A 78 17.03 13.16 15.30
N ARG A 79 16.68 14.30 15.90
CA ARG A 79 16.47 14.38 17.36
C ARG A 79 15.12 13.86 17.86
N ARG A 80 14.19 13.45 16.98
CA ARG A 80 12.87 12.97 17.40
C ARG A 80 12.26 11.89 16.51
N CYS A 81 13.07 11.19 15.71
CA CYS A 81 12.57 10.09 14.88
C CYS A 81 12.97 8.76 15.51
N GLY A 82 11.99 8.02 16.03
CA GLY A 82 12.16 6.61 16.36
C GLY A 82 12.72 5.87 15.14
N HIS A 83 13.57 4.88 15.39
CA HIS A 83 14.44 4.22 14.43
C HIS A 83 13.66 3.50 13.31
N LEU A 84 13.10 4.26 12.36
CA LEU A 84 12.61 3.70 11.10
C LEU A 84 13.82 3.53 10.19
N SER A 85 14.40 2.34 10.25
CA SER A 85 15.57 1.98 9.46
C SER A 85 15.18 1.80 7.98
N ALA A 86 16.13 2.03 7.06
CA ALA A 86 15.94 1.74 5.64
C ALA A 86 15.44 0.29 5.39
N ALA A 87 15.78 -0.64 6.29
CA ALA A 87 15.36 -2.04 6.25
C ALA A 87 13.83 -2.22 6.42
N GLU A 88 13.16 -1.41 7.23
CA GLU A 88 11.70 -1.49 7.40
C GLU A 88 10.95 -0.97 6.16
N SER A 89 11.48 0.07 5.50
CA SER A 89 11.01 0.53 4.18
C SER A 89 11.22 -0.51 3.09
N GLN A 90 12.27 -1.34 3.22
CA GLN A 90 12.58 -2.40 2.26
C GLN A 90 11.64 -3.61 2.42
N ARG A 91 11.27 -3.99 3.65
CA ARG A 91 10.28 -5.05 3.91
C ARG A 91 8.92 -4.79 3.28
N LEU A 92 8.48 -3.52 3.24
CA LEU A 92 7.27 -3.10 2.53
C LEU A 92 7.37 -3.31 1.01
N GLY A 93 8.57 -3.13 0.44
CA GLY A 93 8.86 -3.47 -0.96
C GLY A 93 8.77 -4.97 -1.22
N THR A 94 9.35 -5.79 -0.32
CA THR A 94 9.34 -7.26 -0.45
C THR A 94 7.92 -7.83 -0.43
N LEU A 95 7.04 -7.36 0.45
CA LEU A 95 5.64 -7.81 0.49
C LEU A 95 4.91 -7.56 -0.84
N THR A 96 5.19 -6.44 -1.50
CA THR A 96 4.62 -6.11 -2.81
C THR A 96 5.16 -7.06 -3.89
N ALA A 97 6.45 -7.38 -3.84
CA ALA A 97 7.10 -8.32 -4.74
C ALA A 97 6.60 -9.78 -4.53
N CYS A 98 6.31 -10.20 -3.30
CA CYS A 98 5.70 -11.51 -3.02
C CYS A 98 4.29 -11.64 -3.59
N CYS A 99 3.46 -10.59 -3.48
CA CYS A 99 2.13 -10.58 -4.09
C CYS A 99 2.22 -10.71 -5.61
N ARG A 100 3.16 -10.00 -6.24
CA ARG A 100 3.43 -10.09 -7.67
C ARG A 100 3.85 -11.48 -8.11
N ALA A 101 4.82 -12.06 -7.41
CA ALA A 101 5.31 -13.40 -7.72
C ALA A 101 4.20 -14.45 -7.64
N ARG A 102 3.29 -14.31 -6.66
CA ARG A 102 2.13 -15.20 -6.55
C ARG A 102 1.18 -15.14 -7.75
N LEU A 103 1.10 -14.01 -8.44
CA LEU A 103 0.19 -13.84 -9.59
C LEU A 103 0.81 -14.28 -10.88
N ASP A 104 2.09 -13.97 -11.04
CA ASP A 104 2.89 -14.38 -12.18
C ASP A 104 3.27 -15.87 -12.08
N SER A 105 2.86 -16.54 -10.98
CA SER A 105 3.27 -17.91 -10.62
C SER A 105 4.79 -18.09 -10.61
N SER A 106 5.51 -17.02 -10.32
CA SER A 106 6.96 -16.98 -10.19
C SER A 106 7.38 -17.13 -8.73
N ILE A 107 8.68 -17.35 -8.51
CA ILE A 107 9.23 -17.57 -7.17
C ILE A 107 9.10 -16.27 -6.37
N ALA A 108 8.42 -16.34 -5.23
CA ALA A 108 8.32 -15.20 -4.33
C ALA A 108 9.69 -14.90 -3.71
N PRO A 109 10.10 -13.61 -3.65
CA PRO A 109 11.30 -13.24 -2.92
C PRO A 109 11.14 -13.61 -1.44
N SER A 110 12.25 -14.00 -0.82
CA SER A 110 12.29 -14.33 0.60
C SER A 110 11.90 -13.12 1.46
N LEU A 111 11.04 -13.36 2.45
CA LEU A 111 10.72 -12.38 3.50
C LEU A 111 11.79 -12.32 4.59
N LEU A 112 12.71 -13.28 4.60
CA LEU A 112 13.86 -13.28 5.50
C LEU A 112 14.93 -12.34 4.96
N PRO A 113 15.55 -11.50 5.82
CA PRO A 113 16.66 -10.66 5.40
C PRO A 113 17.78 -11.52 4.82
N THR A 114 18.46 -11.01 3.80
CA THR A 114 19.70 -11.61 3.31
C THR A 114 20.75 -11.62 4.40
N GLU A 115 21.73 -12.52 4.33
CA GLU A 115 22.81 -12.57 5.32
C GLU A 115 23.56 -11.23 5.43
N ALA A 116 23.68 -10.50 4.32
CA ALA A 116 24.26 -9.16 4.27
C ALA A 116 23.43 -8.11 5.03
N GLU A 117 22.10 -8.14 4.89
CA GLU A 117 21.19 -7.23 5.60
C GLU A 117 21.10 -7.56 7.10
N ALA A 118 21.19 -8.85 7.46
CA ALA A 118 21.22 -9.29 8.85
C ALA A 118 22.53 -8.90 9.57
N ALA A 119 23.65 -8.85 8.84
CA ALA A 119 24.94 -8.42 9.36
C ALA A 119 25.01 -6.89 9.55
N ALA A 120 24.38 -6.09 8.69
CA ALA A 120 24.34 -4.63 8.79
C ALA A 120 23.43 -4.09 9.91
N ALA A 121 22.59 -4.96 10.51
CA ALA A 121 21.69 -4.62 11.62
C ALA A 121 22.30 -4.91 13.01
N ARG A 122 23.56 -5.36 13.08
CA ARG A 122 24.34 -5.61 14.30
C ARG A 122 25.37 -4.50 14.51
#